data_AF-A0A6G6X6D3-F1
#
_entry.id   AF-A0A6G6X6D3-F1
#
_cell.length_a   1.000
_cell.length_b   1.000
_cell.length_c   1.000
_cell.angle_alpha   90.00
_cell.angle_beta   90.00
_cell.angle_gamma   90.00
#
_symmetry.space_group_name_H-M   'P 1'
#
loop_
_entity.id
_entity.type
_entity.pdbx_description
1 polymer ?
#
loop_
_entity_poly.entity_id
_entity_poly.type
_entity_poly.pdbx_seq_one_letter_code
_entity_poly.pdbx_strand_id
1 'polypeptide(L)' 'MSENSPEERSIFDDAKDEVVGMAKQGVKHPSTKPVLTGAAIGAVAAALLPVVTWPVGLAAGAGFALYQRIKK' A
#
# COMPACT_ATOMS: atom_id res chain seq x y z
N MET A 1 -3.06 24.86 36.40
CA MET A 1 -4.03 24.90 35.28
C MET A 1 -3.19 25.18 34.05
N SER A 2 -2.72 24.15 33.35
CA SER A 2 -1.88 24.38 32.17
C SER A 2 -2.78 24.76 31.01
N GLU A 3 -2.47 25.93 30.45
CA GLU A 3 -3.07 26.53 29.26
C GLU A 3 -3.24 25.47 28.16
N ASN A 4 -4.48 25.19 27.79
CA ASN A 4 -4.80 24.30 26.68
C ASN A 4 -4.68 25.11 25.39
N SER A 5 -3.46 25.22 24.86
CA SER A 5 -3.19 25.87 23.58
C SER A 5 -3.80 25.06 22.44
N PRO A 6 -4.64 25.65 21.57
CA PRO A 6 -5.30 24.93 20.47
C PRO A 6 -4.37 24.50 19.31
N GLU A 7 -3.06 24.72 19.41
CA GLU A 7 -2.11 24.55 18.29
C GLU A 7 -1.24 23.28 18.31
N GLU A 8 -1.38 22.38 19.27
CA GLU A 8 -0.56 21.15 19.31
C GLU A 8 -1.40 19.87 19.32
N ARG A 9 -2.48 19.83 18.52
CA ARG A 9 -3.05 18.52 18.18
C ARG A 9 -2.05 17.79 17.30
N SER A 10 -1.55 16.67 17.82
CA SER A 10 -0.61 15.83 17.10
C SER A 10 -1.27 15.29 15.84
N ILE A 11 -0.55 15.25 14.73
CA ILE A 11 -1.01 14.59 13.49
C ILE A 11 -1.47 13.15 13.73
N PHE A 12 -0.93 12.52 14.78
CA PHE A 12 -1.32 11.19 15.21
C PHE A 12 -2.72 11.15 15.82
N ASP A 13 -3.11 12.17 16.59
CA ASP A 13 -4.43 12.25 17.21
C ASP A 13 -5.50 12.52 16.15
N ASP A 14 -5.24 13.44 15.22
CA ASP A 14 -6.15 13.71 14.10
C ASP A 14 -6.31 12.48 13.19
N ALA A 15 -5.23 11.78 12.86
CA ALA A 15 -5.29 10.54 12.07
C ALA A 15 -6.06 9.43 12.79
N LYS A 16 -5.88 9.30 14.11
CA LYS A 16 -6.61 8.33 14.92
C LYS A 16 -8.10 8.61 14.91
N ASP A 17 -8.50 9.87 15.10
CA ASP A 17 -9.91 10.26 15.12
C ASP A 17 -10.56 10.03 13.75
N GLU A 18 -9.86 10.31 12.66
CA GLU A 18 -10.36 10.02 11.31
C GLU A 18 -10.50 8.51 11.03
N VAL A 19 -9.51 7.70 11.43
CA VAL A 19 -9.58 6.24 11.29
C VAL A 19 -10.71 5.64 12.12
N VAL A 20 -10.89 6.11 13.36
CA VAL A 20 -12.00 5.70 14.21
C VAL A 20 -13.34 6.17 13.62
N GLY A 21 -13.39 7.36 13.03
CA GLY A 21 -14.55 7.88 12.30
C GLY A 21 -14.94 6.99 11.14
N MET A 22 -13.97 6.61 10.29
CA MET A 22 -14.17 5.65 9.20
C MET A 22 -14.62 4.28 9.71
N ALA A 23 -14.05 3.79 10.80
CA ALA A 23 -14.43 2.49 11.38
C ALA A 23 -15.88 2.48 11.87
N LYS A 24 -16.32 3.58 12.51
CA LYS A 24 -17.68 3.70 13.05
C LYS A 24 -18.73 3.95 11.95
N GLN A 25 -18.41 4.78 10.96
CA GLN A 25 -19.37 5.19 9.93
C GLN A 25 -19.31 4.31 8.67
N GLY A 26 -18.25 3.51 8.51
CA GLY A 26 -18.05 2.64 7.35
C GLY A 26 -18.07 3.42 6.03
N VAL A 27 -18.62 2.83 4.97
CA VAL A 27 -18.72 3.45 3.63
C VAL A 27 -19.53 4.74 3.57
N LYS A 28 -20.25 5.10 4.65
CA LYS A 28 -20.95 6.37 4.77
C LYS A 28 -20.00 7.52 5.16
N HIS A 29 -18.81 7.22 5.67
CA HIS A 29 -17.77 8.23 5.91
C HIS A 29 -17.20 8.73 4.58
N PRO A 30 -17.09 10.06 4.37
CA PRO A 30 -16.58 10.63 3.11
C PRO A 30 -15.17 10.14 2.78
N SER A 31 -14.30 9.98 3.77
CA SER A 31 -12.92 9.49 3.59
C SER A 31 -12.81 7.99 3.28
N THR A 32 -13.84 7.17 3.52
CA THR A 32 -13.74 5.71 3.27
C THR A 32 -13.74 5.36 1.78
N LYS A 33 -14.43 6.14 0.94
CA LYS A 33 -14.50 5.88 -0.51
C LYS A 33 -13.14 5.98 -1.21
N PRO A 34 -12.37 7.10 -1.08
CA PRO A 34 -11.05 7.18 -1.71
C PRO A 34 -10.08 6.12 -1.16
N VAL A 35 -10.13 5.82 0.15
CA VAL A 35 -9.30 4.76 0.77
C VAL A 35 -9.62 3.39 0.18
N LEU A 36 -10.90 3.05 0.02
CA LEU A 36 -11.30 1.76 -0.56
C LEU A 36 -10.87 1.62 -2.03
N THR A 37 -10.98 2.69 -2.82
CA THR A 37 -10.49 2.71 -4.20
C THR A 37 -8.99 2.48 -4.25
N GLY A 38 -8.22 3.18 -3.41
CA GLY A 38 -6.77 2.96 -3.29
C GLY A 38 -6.43 1.52 -2.90
N ALA A 39 -7.15 0.96 -1.91
CA ALA A 39 -6.98 -0.43 -1.49
C ALA A 39 -7.30 -1.42 -2.62
N ALA A 40 -8.37 -1.19 -3.40
CA ALA A 40 -8.74 -2.04 -4.52
C ALA A 40 -7.66 -2.04 -5.62
N ILE A 41 -7.14 -0.86 -5.98
CA ILE A 41 -6.03 -0.73 -6.93
C ILE A 41 -4.79 -1.46 -6.40
N GLY A 42 -4.46 -1.26 -5.13
CA GLY A 42 -3.33 -1.95 -4.49
C GLY A 42 -3.47 -3.48 -4.52
N ALA A 43 -4.66 -4.00 -4.23
CA ALA A 43 -4.93 -5.43 -4.29
C ALA A 43 -4.80 -6.00 -5.72
N VAL A 44 -5.33 -5.29 -6.73
CA VAL A 44 -5.19 -5.70 -8.13
C VAL A 44 -3.73 -5.66 -8.56
N ALA A 45 -3.00 -4.60 -8.23
CA ALA A 45 -1.58 -4.49 -8.54
C ALA A 45 -0.76 -5.62 -7.88
N ALA A 46 -1.01 -5.90 -6.60
CA ALA A 46 -0.37 -7.01 -5.88
C ALA A 46 -0.69 -8.38 -6.50
N ALA A 47 -1.91 -8.58 -7.00
CA ALA A 47 -2.31 -9.81 -7.69
C ALA A 47 -1.70 -9.93 -9.10
N LEU A 48 -1.50 -8.81 -9.81
CA LEU A 48 -0.94 -8.79 -11.16
C LEU A 48 0.58 -8.83 -11.20
N LEU A 49 1.26 -8.24 -10.21
CA LEU A 49 2.72 -8.23 -10.12
C LEU A 49 3.35 -9.62 -10.37
N PRO A 50 2.87 -10.73 -9.76
CA PRO A 50 3.41 -12.06 -10.00
C PRO A 50 3.40 -12.48 -11.47
N VAL A 51 2.38 -12.10 -12.23
CA VAL A 51 2.23 -12.48 -13.65
C VAL A 51 3.34 -11.86 -14.51
N VAL A 52 3.88 -10.70 -14.12
CA VAL A 52 4.99 -10.07 -14.83
C VAL A 52 6.33 -10.45 -14.19
N THR A 53 6.41 -10.42 -12.87
CA THR A 53 7.64 -10.68 -12.13
C THR A 53 8.15 -12.11 -12.29
N TRP A 54 7.27 -13.12 -12.27
CA TRP A 54 7.71 -14.52 -12.39
C TRP A 54 8.27 -14.84 -13.78
N PRO A 55 7.60 -14.54 -14.91
CA PRO A 55 8.16 -14.82 -16.22
C PRO A 55 9.47 -14.08 -16.48
N VAL A 56 9.55 -12.80 -16.09
CA VAL A 56 10.77 -12.00 -16.26
C VAL A 56 11.91 -12.58 -15.42
N GLY A 57 11.65 -12.89 -14.14
CA GLY A 57 12.65 -13.47 -13.25
C GLY A 57 13.15 -14.84 -13.72
N LEU A 58 12.24 -15.71 -14.17
CA LEU A 58 12.59 -17.03 -14.70
C LEU A 58 13.36 -16.94 -16.02
N ALA A 59 12.93 -16.09 -16.95
CA ALA A 59 13.62 -15.90 -18.22
C ALA A 59 15.03 -15.32 -18.02
N ALA A 60 15.16 -14.29 -17.16
CA ALA A 60 16.45 -13.71 -16.82
C ALA A 60 17.36 -14.73 -16.12
N GLY A 61 16.84 -15.47 -15.14
CA GLY A 61 17.59 -16.51 -14.42
C GLY A 61 18.06 -17.64 -15.34
N ALA A 62 17.17 -18.14 -16.21
CA ALA A 62 17.50 -19.19 -17.19
C ALA A 62 18.54 -18.70 -18.21
N GLY A 63 18.37 -17.48 -18.74
CA GLY A 63 19.32 -16.86 -19.65
C GLY A 63 20.71 -16.67 -19.01
N PHE A 64 20.76 -16.18 -17.78
CA PHE A 64 22.01 -16.02 -17.04
C PHE A 64 22.73 -17.35 -16.79
N ALA A 65 21.99 -18.38 -16.38
CA ALA A 65 22.56 -19.72 -16.15
C ALA A 65 23.11 -20.33 -17.45
N LEU A 66 22.41 -20.16 -18.58
CA LEU A 66 22.87 -20.61 -19.89
C LEU A 66 24.10 -19.83 -20.37
N TYR A 67 24.13 -18.51 -20.18
CA TYR A 67 25.28 -17.69 -20.55
C TYR A 67 26.55 -18.12 -19.81
N GLN A 68 26.46 -18.39 -18.50
CA GLN A 68 27.60 -18.89 -17.74
C GLN A 68 28.10 -20.27 -18.23
N ARG A 69 27.19 -21.14 -18.70
CA ARG A 69 27.57 -22.43 -19.30
C ARG A 69 28.33 -22.28 -20.62
N ILE A 70 27.94 -21.31 -21.46
CA ILE A 70 28.55 -21.08 -22.77
C ILE A 70 29.89 -20.35 -22.65
N LYS A 71 30.03 -19.45 -21.68
CA LYS A 71 31.27 -18.68 -21.45
C LYS A 71 32.36 -19.49 -20.74
N LYS A 72 31.98 -20.55 -20.00
CA LYS A 72 32.93 -21.47 -19.38
C LYS A 72 33.61 -22.33 -20.44
#